data_AF-A0A7X8LR45-F1
#
_entry.id   AF-A0A7X8LR45-F1
#
_cell.length_a   1.000
_cell.length_b   1.000
_cell.length_c   1.000
_cell.angle_alpha   90.00
_cell.angle_beta   90.00
_cell.angle_gamma   90.00
#
_symmetry.space_group_name_H-M   'P 1'
#
loop_
_entity.id
_entity.type
_entity.pdbx_description
1 polymer ?
#
loop_
_entity_poly.entity_id
_entity_poly.type
_entity_poly.pdbx_seq_one_letter_code
_entity_poly.pdbx_strand_id
1 'polypeptide(L)'
;MKTIFCILAAALCCQPSAFAAAEAAPADRGGWVLKVNGSPIYQDEVSRRLWSVYGPEVVESFITEKLLRQEAARLKISVKPQDVNRLYD
;
A
#
# COMPACT_ATOMS: atom_id res chain seq x y z
N MET A 1 -45.71 11.08 -57.27
CA MET A 1 -44.86 12.26 -57.51
C MET A 1 -44.48 12.86 -56.16
N LYS A 2 -43.20 13.23 -55.99
CA LYS A 2 -42.56 13.96 -54.86
C LYS A 2 -42.26 13.14 -53.58
N THR A 3 -41.08 12.52 -53.51
CA THR A 3 -39.80 12.99 -52.84
C THR A 3 -39.80 12.63 -51.35
N ILE A 4 -39.13 11.56 -50.89
CA ILE A 4 -37.67 11.44 -50.66
C ILE A 4 -37.07 12.73 -50.13
N PHE A 5 -36.85 12.83 -48.81
CA PHE A 5 -35.61 13.25 -48.16
C PHE A 5 -35.81 13.35 -46.64
N CYS A 6 -34.71 13.24 -45.89
CA CYS A 6 -34.59 13.41 -44.44
C CYS A 6 -34.87 12.17 -43.57
N ILE A 7 -34.19 11.08 -43.93
CA ILE A 7 -33.38 10.35 -42.94
C ILE A 7 -32.33 11.35 -42.43
N LEU A 8 -32.56 11.99 -41.29
CA LEU A 8 -31.51 12.54 -40.40
C LEU A 8 -32.16 13.10 -39.12
N ALA A 9 -31.50 12.91 -37.99
CA ALA A 9 -31.84 13.43 -36.66
C ALA A 9 -32.82 12.58 -35.83
N ALA A 10 -32.76 11.26 -35.97
CA ALA A 10 -32.86 10.42 -34.77
C ALA A 10 -31.56 10.58 -33.96
N ALA A 11 -31.69 10.69 -32.64
CA ALA A 11 -30.59 10.57 -31.66
C ALA A 11 -29.63 11.77 -31.52
N LEU A 12 -30.15 12.92 -31.08
CA LEU A 12 -29.37 13.88 -30.27
C LEU A 12 -30.17 14.43 -29.07
N CYS A 13 -31.01 13.58 -28.47
CA CYS A 13 -31.49 13.75 -27.09
C CYS A 13 -30.62 12.90 -26.17
N CYS A 14 -29.44 13.38 -25.78
CA CYS A 14 -28.74 13.02 -24.53
C CYS A 14 -27.33 13.63 -24.54
N GLN A 15 -27.19 14.80 -23.92
CA GLN A 15 -25.90 15.37 -23.57
C GLN A 15 -25.19 14.44 -22.57
N PRO A 16 -23.89 14.12 -22.73
CA PRO A 16 -23.08 13.62 -21.63
C PRO A 16 -22.46 14.83 -20.93
N SER A 17 -23.28 15.58 -20.19
CA SER A 17 -22.83 16.70 -19.37
C SER A 17 -22.85 16.28 -17.91
N ALA A 18 -21.68 16.36 -17.28
CA ALA A 18 -21.44 16.28 -15.85
C ALA A 18 -21.65 14.90 -15.21
N PHE A 19 -20.65 14.03 -15.38
CA PHE A 19 -20.19 13.26 -14.23
C PHE A 19 -19.64 14.28 -13.22
N ALA A 20 -20.52 14.78 -12.35
CA ALA A 20 -20.10 15.39 -11.10
C ALA A 20 -19.38 14.28 -10.34
N ALA A 21 -18.05 14.31 -10.38
CA ALA A 21 -17.22 13.58 -9.46
C ALA A 21 -17.61 14.06 -8.06
N ALA A 22 -18.50 13.31 -7.41
CA ALA A 22 -18.74 13.44 -6.00
C ALA A 22 -17.38 13.13 -5.35
N GLU A 23 -16.67 14.19 -4.99
CA GLU A 23 -15.45 14.11 -4.21
C GLU A 23 -15.84 13.45 -2.89
N ALA A 24 -15.59 12.15 -2.82
CA ALA A 24 -15.81 11.37 -1.62
C ALA A 24 -15.06 12.08 -0.50
N ALA A 25 -15.81 12.55 0.50
CA ALA A 25 -15.22 13.13 1.70
C ALA A 25 -14.14 12.17 2.21
N PRO A 26 -12.92 12.65 2.52
CA PRO A 26 -11.83 11.77 2.88
C PRO A 26 -12.27 10.98 4.11
N ALA A 27 -12.50 9.68 3.93
CA ALA A 27 -12.58 8.72 5.02
C ALA A 27 -11.41 9.00 5.94
N ASP A 28 -11.61 9.02 7.26
CA ASP A 28 -10.59 9.35 8.27
C ASP A 28 -9.24 8.66 7.95
N ARG A 29 -8.35 9.36 7.22
CA ARG A 29 -7.10 8.82 6.66
C ARG A 29 -5.99 8.76 7.72
N GLY A 30 -6.35 8.96 8.99
CA GLY A 30 -5.40 9.28 10.04
C GLY A 30 -4.73 10.64 9.81
N GLY A 31 -3.72 10.94 10.64
CA GLY A 31 -2.92 12.16 10.50
C GLY A 31 -2.08 12.15 9.22
N TRP A 32 -1.83 13.34 8.66
CA TRP A 32 -0.81 13.51 7.62
C TRP A 32 0.58 13.54 8.25
N VAL A 33 1.56 12.89 7.62
CA VAL A 33 2.92 12.74 8.15
C VAL A 33 3.79 13.91 7.70
N LEU A 34 3.66 14.32 6.44
CA LEU A 34 4.41 15.44 5.85
C LEU A 34 3.68 16.03 4.64
N LYS A 35 4.15 17.16 4.12
CA LYS A 35 3.68 17.74 2.86
C LYS A 35 4.83 17.82 1.85
N VAL A 36 4.55 17.47 0.60
CA VAL A 36 5.48 17.66 -0.54
C VAL A 36 4.82 18.61 -1.52
N ASN A 37 5.43 19.76 -1.79
CA ASN A 37 4.88 20.81 -2.67
C ASN A 37 3.44 21.22 -2.32
N GLY A 38 3.12 21.26 -1.02
CA GLY A 38 1.78 21.58 -0.52
C GLY A 38 0.78 20.42 -0.51
N SER A 39 1.11 19.29 -1.13
CA SER A 39 0.29 18.08 -1.08
C SER A 39 0.59 17.25 0.18
N PRO A 40 -0.40 16.98 1.05
CA PRO A 40 -0.21 16.14 2.24
C PRO A 40 -0.02 14.67 1.84
N ILE A 41 0.96 14.02 2.46
CA ILE A 41 1.13 12.57 2.44
C ILE A 41 0.56 12.00 3.73
N TYR A 42 -0.36 11.06 3.61
CA TYR A 42 -1.08 10.49 4.75
C TYR A 42 -0.36 9.26 5.33
N GLN A 43 -0.58 9.00 6.63
CA GLN A 43 0.05 7.90 7.33
C GLN A 43 -0.28 6.53 6.72
N ASP A 44 -1.52 6.35 6.27
CA ASP A 44 -1.99 5.13 5.64
C ASP A 44 -1.31 4.87 4.29
N GLU A 45 -1.04 5.91 3.51
CA GLU A 45 -0.30 5.85 2.24
C GLU A 45 1.14 5.36 2.47
N VAL A 46 1.83 5.95 3.45
CA VAL A 46 3.19 5.52 3.84
C VAL A 46 3.18 4.08 4.32
N SER A 47 2.23 3.73 5.19
CA SER A 47 2.14 2.39 5.77
C SER A 47 1.90 1.33 4.69
N ARG A 48 0.96 1.56 3.77
CA ARG A 48 0.71 0.66 2.63
C ARG A 48 1.96 0.49 1.77
N ARG A 49 2.69 1.58 1.51
CA ARG A 49 3.91 1.53 0.71
C ARG A 49 5.01 0.73 1.41
N LEU A 50 5.21 0.93 2.71
CA LEU A 50 6.20 0.19 3.50
C LEU A 50 5.88 -1.31 3.51
N TRP A 51 4.62 -1.69 3.77
CA TRP A 51 4.20 -3.08 3.73
C TRP A 51 4.38 -3.70 2.34
N SER A 52 4.08 -2.97 1.27
CA SER A 52 4.26 -3.46 -0.09
C SER A 52 5.73 -3.67 -0.47
N VAL A 53 6.64 -2.85 0.04
CA VAL A 53 8.07 -2.88 -0.33
C VAL A 53 8.84 -3.85 0.57
N TYR A 54 8.65 -3.79 1.88
CA TYR A 54 9.47 -4.50 2.86
C TYR A 54 8.74 -5.63 3.57
N GLY A 55 7.40 -5.72 3.45
CA GLY A 55 6.61 -6.76 4.12
C GLY A 55 7.13 -8.17 3.88
N PRO A 56 7.38 -8.59 2.61
CA PRO A 56 7.90 -9.94 2.34
C PRO A 56 9.25 -10.22 3.01
N GLU A 57 10.19 -9.28 2.95
CA GLU A 57 11.53 -9.42 3.55
C GLU A 57 11.45 -9.51 5.07
N VAL A 58 10.63 -8.65 5.69
CA VAL A 58 10.41 -8.66 7.13
C VAL A 58 9.80 -9.99 7.57
N VAL A 59 8.80 -10.51 6.84
CA VAL A 59 8.20 -11.81 7.14
C VAL A 59 9.22 -12.94 7.05
N GLU A 60 10.05 -12.96 6.01
CA GLU A 60 11.09 -13.98 5.82
C GLU A 60 12.11 -13.96 6.98
N SER A 61 12.55 -12.77 7.39
CA SER A 61 13.47 -12.62 8.52
C SER A 61 12.88 -13.13 9.83
N PHE A 62 11.59 -12.85 10.09
CA PHE A 62 10.88 -13.38 11.26
C PHE A 62 10.81 -14.90 11.24
N ILE A 63 10.45 -15.50 10.09
CA ILE A 63 10.37 -16.95 9.95
C ILE A 63 11.73 -17.57 10.23
N THR A 64 12.78 -17.05 9.59
CA THR A 64 14.15 -17.53 9.73
C THR A 64 14.61 -17.47 11.19
N GLU A 65 14.42 -16.33 11.85
CA GLU A 65 14.80 -16.15 13.25
C GLU A 65 14.06 -17.13 14.17
N LYS A 66 12.76 -17.33 13.94
CA LYS A 66 11.94 -18.25 14.74
C LYS A 66 12.41 -19.69 14.59
N LEU A 67 12.65 -20.14 13.36
CA LEU A 67 13.16 -21.50 13.09
C LEU A 67 14.53 -21.71 13.74
N LEU A 68 15.44 -20.74 13.59
CA LEU A 68 16.77 -20.82 14.18
C LEU A 68 16.70 -20.93 15.73
N ARG A 69 15.85 -20.13 16.36
CA ARG A 69 15.66 -20.16 17.82
C ARG A 69 15.05 -21.48 18.30
N GLN A 70 14.06 -22.01 17.57
CA GLN A 70 13.45 -23.30 17.89
C GLN A 70 14.49 -24.43 17.82
N GLU A 71 15.32 -24.42 16.80
CA GLU A 71 16.35 -25.43 16.60
C GLU A 71 17.48 -25.33 17.62
N ALA A 72 17.93 -24.11 17.93
CA ALA A 72 18.88 -23.87 19.01
C ALA A 72 18.37 -24.38 20.37
N ALA A 73 17.08 -24.16 20.65
CA ALA A 73 16.45 -24.69 21.86
C ALA A 73 16.39 -26.22 21.86
N ARG A 74 16.03 -26.84 20.73
CA ARG A 74 16.03 -28.31 20.55
C ARG A 74 17.40 -28.91 20.83
N LEU A 75 18.46 -28.25 20.36
CA LEU A 75 19.85 -28.64 20.53
C LEU A 75 20.44 -28.21 21.88
N LYS A 76 19.67 -27.52 22.74
CA LYS A 76 20.11 -26.98 24.04
C LYS A 76 21.35 -26.07 23.92
N ILE A 77 21.46 -25.34 22.82
CA ILE A 77 22.53 -24.38 22.59
C ILE A 77 22.26 -23.15 23.48
N SER A 78 23.25 -22.77 24.29
CA SER A 78 23.21 -21.59 25.15
C SER A 78 24.52 -20.83 25.01
N VAL A 79 24.43 -19.51 24.90
CA VAL A 79 25.58 -18.61 24.74
C VAL A 79 25.58 -17.64 25.91
N LYS A 80 26.72 -17.50 26.59
CA LYS A 80 26.87 -16.49 27.65
C LYS A 80 27.30 -15.17 27.01
N PRO A 81 26.96 -14.01 27.60
CA PRO A 81 27.40 -12.71 27.08
C PRO A 81 28.92 -12.61 26.91
N GLN A 82 29.68 -13.28 27.78
CA GLN A 82 31.15 -13.35 27.73
C GLN A 82 31.69 -14.02 26.46
N ASP A 83 30.94 -14.98 25.89
CA ASP A 83 31.34 -15.69 24.67
C ASP A 83 31.23 -14.79 23.43
N VAL A 84 30.28 -13.85 23.45
CA VAL A 84 30.05 -12.87 22.37
C VAL A 84 31.07 -11.75 22.44
N ASN A 85 31.26 -11.11 23.60
CA ASN A 85 32.15 -9.96 23.75
C ASN A 85 33.59 -10.28 23.30
N ARG A 86 34.09 -11.48 23.64
CA ARG A 86 35.42 -11.96 23.22
C ARG A 86 35.65 -11.90 21.69
N LEU A 87 34.61 -11.97 20.86
CA LEU A 87 34.74 -11.99 19.40
C LEU A 87 34.66 -10.60 18.76
N TYR A 88 34.20 -9.59 19.50
CA TYR A 88 33.92 -8.24 18.98
C TYR A 88 34.66 -7.12 19.73
N ASP A 89 35.47 -7.47 20.75
CA ASP A 89 36.47 -6.62 21.40
C ASP A 89 37.84 -6.76 20.69
#